data_AF-A0A9D3YZP1-F1
#
_entry.id   AF-A0A9D3YZP1-F1
#
_cell.length_a   1.000
_cell.length_b   1.000
_cell.length_c   1.000
_cell.angle_alpha   90.00
_cell.angle_beta   90.00
_cell.angle_gamma   90.00
#
_symmetry.space_group_name_H-M   'P 1'
#
loop_
_entity.id
_entity.type
_entity.pdbx_description
1 polymer ?
#
loop_
_entity_poly.entity_id
_entity_poly.type
_entity_poly.pdbx_seq_one_letter_code
_entity_poly.pdbx_strand_id
1 'polypeptide(L)' 'MAVLNNIPVHALNYLSAADYVSDWVPIEAHDPTQAVLTFPHGLGEVPLLVDVSVKSTNGPNKDFIFQAIG' A
#
# COMPACT_ATOMS: atom_id res chain seq x y z
N MET A 1 31.98 -40.74 -9.58
CA MET A 1 30.64 -40.13 -9.44
C MET A 1 30.49 -39.70 -7.99
N ALA A 2 30.47 -38.39 -7.72
CA ALA A 2 30.26 -37.88 -6.37
C ALA A 2 28.77 -37.63 -6.14
N VAL A 3 28.20 -38.32 -5.15
CA VAL A 3 26.84 -38.07 -4.67
C VAL A 3 26.92 -36.88 -3.72
N LEU A 4 26.25 -35.78 -4.05
CA LEU A 4 26.10 -34.64 -3.16
C LEU A 4 24.91 -34.89 -2.24
N ASN A 5 25.21 -34.96 -0.94
CA ASN A 5 24.29 -35.20 0.15
C ASN A 5 23.27 -34.05 0.30
N ASN A 6 22.06 -34.40 0.75
CA ASN A 6 20.99 -33.53 1.22
C ASN A 6 21.46 -32.16 1.74
N ILE A 7 21.35 -31.13 0.90
CA ILE A 7 21.47 -29.76 1.37
C ILE A 7 20.17 -29.41 2.10
N PRO A 8 20.19 -29.10 3.41
CA PRO A 8 19.03 -28.52 4.05
C PRO A 8 18.76 -27.18 3.36
N VAL A 9 17.66 -27.12 2.60
CA VAL A 9 17.12 -25.85 2.14
C VAL A 9 16.64 -25.14 3.39
N HIS A 10 17.52 -24.32 3.98
CA HIS A 10 17.09 -23.30 4.91
C HIS A 10 16.26 -22.33 4.08
N ALA A 11 14.96 -22.59 4.01
CA ALA A 11 13.98 -21.58 3.65
C ALA A 11 14.11 -20.49 4.71
N LEU A 12 15.00 -19.53 4.44
CA LEU A 12 15.03 -18.26 5.13
C LEU A 12 13.73 -17.57 4.73
N ASN A 13 12.65 -17.87 5.47
CA ASN A 13 11.45 -17.07 5.51
C ASN A 13 11.81 -15.73 6.18
N TYR A 14 12.64 -14.94 5.52
CA TYR A 14 12.48 -13.51 5.62
C TYR A 14 11.20 -13.23 4.84
N LEU A 15 10.07 -13.21 5.55
CA LEU A 15 9.00 -12.32 5.14
C LEU A 15 9.64 -10.93 5.22
N SER A 16 10.26 -10.48 4.12
CA SER A 16 10.61 -9.08 3.99
C SER A 16 9.32 -8.32 4.26
N ALA A 17 9.39 -7.29 5.12
CA ALA A 17 8.29 -6.34 5.19
C ALA A 17 7.97 -5.91 3.75
N ALA A 18 6.68 -5.84 3.41
CA ALA A 18 6.30 -5.44 2.07
C ALA A 18 6.94 -4.08 1.77
N ASP A 19 7.60 -3.92 0.63
CA ASP A 19 8.21 -2.62 0.27
C ASP A 19 7.14 -1.57 -0.09
N TYR A 20 5.89 -2.01 -0.27
CA TYR A 20 4.75 -1.19 -0.65
C TYR A 20 3.44 -1.80 -0.12
N VAL A 21 2.52 -0.93 0.29
CA VAL A 21 1.13 -1.28 0.64
C VAL A 21 0.20 -0.22 0.06
N SER A 22 -0.96 -0.64 -0.44
CA SER A 22 -2.00 0.27 -0.92
C SER A 22 -3.40 -0.18 -0.52
N ASP A 23 -4.29 0.79 -0.38
CA ASP A 23 -5.72 0.57 -0.16
C ASP A 23 -6.54 1.76 -0.67
N TRP A 24 -7.83 1.53 -0.93
CA TRP A 24 -8.80 2.59 -1.24
C TRP A 24 -9.62 2.92 0.00
N VAL A 25 -9.54 4.16 0.45
CA VAL A 25 -10.32 4.65 1.59
C VAL A 25 -11.49 5.48 1.07
N PRO A 26 -12.75 5.21 1.50
CA PRO A 26 -13.88 6.04 1.12
C PRO A 26 -13.76 7.41 1.78
N ILE A 27 -13.95 8.46 0.99
CA ILE A 27 -13.99 9.84 1.47
C ILE A 27 -15.24 10.53 0.93
N GLU A 28 -15.83 11.41 1.73
CA GLU A 28 -16.94 12.26 1.32
C GLU A 28 -16.49 13.72 1.20
N ALA A 29 -16.77 14.32 0.04
CA ALA A 29 -16.46 15.73 -0.17
C ALA A 29 -17.30 16.58 0.80
N HIS A 30 -16.68 17.61 1.38
CA HIS A 30 -17.30 18.53 2.34
C HIS A 30 -17.66 17.94 3.71
N ASP A 31 -17.18 16.74 4.06
CA ASP A 31 -17.22 16.27 5.45
C ASP A 31 -16.02 16.85 6.23
N PRO A 32 -16.22 17.81 7.15
CA PRO A 32 -15.11 18.41 7.91
C PRO A 32 -14.45 17.43 8.87
N THR A 33 -15.09 16.29 9.19
CA THR A 33 -14.51 15.24 10.03
C THR A 33 -13.52 14.36 9.26
N GLN A 34 -13.51 14.43 7.93
CA GLN A 34 -12.64 13.65 7.04
C GLN A 34 -11.55 14.50 6.39
N ALA A 35 -11.31 15.72 6.89
CA ALA A 35 -10.24 16.60 6.41
C ALA A 35 -8.84 16.01 6.62
N VAL A 36 -8.68 15.14 7.62
CA VAL A 36 -7.47 14.37 7.90
C VAL A 36 -7.88 12.92 8.15
N LEU A 37 -7.27 11.99 7.43
CA LEU A 37 -7.47 10.55 7.63
C LEU A 37 -6.16 9.92 8.07
N THR A 38 -6.24 9.04 9.05
CA THR A 38 -5.10 8.27 9.56
C THR A 38 -5.51 6.81 9.63
N PHE A 39 -4.74 5.95 8.98
CA PHE A 39 -4.99 4.52 8.97
C PHE A 39 -3.66 3.77 9.08
N PRO A 40 -3.64 2.59 9.75
CA PRO A 40 -2.44 1.78 9.84
C PRO A 40 -2.11 1.14 8.48
N HIS A 41 -0.83 1.08 8.14
CA HIS A 41 -0.31 0.31 7.00
C HIS A 41 0.60 -0.83 7.47
N GLY A 42 0.81 -1.83 6.62
CA GLY A 42 1.56 -3.04 6.94
C GLY A 42 3.09 -2.92 6.98
N LEU A 43 3.66 -1.76 6.65
CA LEU A 43 5.12 -1.58 6.51
C LEU A 43 5.90 -1.68 7.83
N GLY A 44 5.25 -1.52 8.99
CA GLY A 44 5.92 -1.59 10.30
C GLY A 44 6.77 -0.37 10.68
N GLU A 45 6.93 0.60 9.79
CA GLU A 45 7.63 1.88 10.00
C GLU A 45 7.02 3.00 9.14
N VAL A 46 7.38 4.26 9.39
CA VAL A 46 6.90 5.40 8.58
C VAL A 46 7.39 5.24 7.13
N PRO A 47 6.51 5.32 6.12
CA PRO A 47 6.91 5.17 4.73
C PRO A 47 7.88 6.28 4.28
N LEU A 48 8.84 5.93 3.43
CA LEU A 48 9.73 6.90 2.78
C LEU A 48 9.03 7.72 1.68
N LEU A 49 8.01 7.13 1.05
CA LEU A 49 7.24 7.70 -0.05
C LEU A 49 5.76 7.34 0.09
N VAL A 50 4.88 8.28 -0.24
CA VAL A 50 3.44 8.04 -0.32
C VAL A 50 2.91 8.57 -1.66
N ASP A 51 2.26 7.68 -2.41
CA ASP A 51 1.52 8.04 -3.62
C ASP A 51 0.03 8.08 -3.31
N VAL A 52 -0.65 9.18 -3.67
CA VAL A 52 -2.08 9.38 -3.42
C VAL A 52 -2.82 9.46 -4.74
N SER A 53 -3.86 8.64 -4.86
CA SER A 53 -4.80 8.69 -5.99
C SER A 53 -6.21 8.93 -5.47
N VAL A 54 -6.92 9.86 -6.09
CA VAL A 54 -8.33 10.13 -5.78
C VAL A 54 -9.19 9.72 -6.97
N LYS A 55 -10.16 8.83 -6.74
CA LYS A 55 -11.14 8.41 -7.73
C LYS A 55 -12.52 8.96 -7.38
N SER A 56 -13.10 9.79 -8.25
CA SER A 56 -14.50 10.22 -8.05
C SER A 56 -15.46 9.08 -8.41
N THR A 57 -16.40 8.78 -7.51
CA THR A 57 -17.40 7.73 -7.71
C THR A 57 -18.73 8.26 -8.25
N ASN A 58 -18.92 9.59 -8.24
CA ASN A 58 -20.13 10.28 -8.69
C ASN A 58 -19.81 11.60 -9.42
N GLY A 59 -20.78 12.16 -10.13
CA GLY A 59 -20.71 13.47 -10.78
C GLY A 59 -19.92 13.50 -12.10
N PRO A 60 -19.63 14.70 -12.63
CA PRO A 60 -18.99 14.89 -13.94
C PRO A 60 -17.60 14.26 -14.08
N ASN A 61 -16.88 14.09 -12.97
CA ASN A 61 -15.55 13.50 -12.93
C ASN A 61 -15.57 12.02 -12.56
N LYS A 62 -16.73 11.36 -12.64
CA LYS A 62 -16.85 9.92 -12.32
C LYS A 62 -15.83 9.11 -13.11
N ASP A 63 -15.16 8.19 -12.43
CA ASP A 63 -14.09 7.33 -12.95
C ASP A 63 -12.80 8.06 -13.37
N PHE A 64 -12.70 9.38 -13.13
CA PHE A 64 -11.45 10.11 -13.25
C PHE A 64 -10.55 9.89 -12.04
N ILE A 65 -9.25 9.72 -12.30
CA ILE A 65 -8.23 9.57 -11.27
C ILE A 65 -7.37 10.83 -11.23
N PHE A 66 -7.33 11.49 -10.08
CA PHE A 66 -6.42 12.60 -9.79
C PHE A 66 -5.20 12.05 -9.07
N GLN A 67 -4.01 12.25 -9.66
CA GLN A 67 -2.73 11.83 -9.08
C GLN A 67 -2.17 12.93 -8.20
N ALA A 68 -1.62 12.55 -7.05
CA ALA A 68 -0.84 13.42 -6.17
C ALA A 68 0.34 12.65 -5.58
N ILE A 69 1.46 13.35 -5.42
CA ILE A 69 2.66 12.87 -4.73
C ILE A 69 2.87 13.74 -3.49
N GLY A 70 3.29 13.14 -2.37
CA GLY A 70 3.46 13.85 -1.10
C GLY A 70 4.51 13.19 -0.21
#